data_AF-A0A9N9AYK7-F1
#
_entry.id   AF-A0A9N9AYK7-F1
#
_cell.length_a   1.000
_cell.length_b   1.000
_cell.length_c   1.000
_cell.angle_alpha   90.00
_cell.angle_beta   90.00
_cell.angle_gamma   90.00
#
_symmetry.space_group_name_H-M   'P 1'
#
loop_
_entity.id
_entity.type
_entity.pdbx_description
1 polymer ?
#
loop_
_entity_poly.entity_id
_entity_poly.type
_entity_poly.pdbx_seq_one_letter_code
_entity_poly.pdbx_strand_id
1 'polypeptide(L)'
;MNAGNVFISEITTKFEQLPFVYQVEVLAHVHWYGKNMAIKEQADLEDHYRYNSKDLMNDIYKKQLAKPYNFTQLKQEIARLKYQELAPQVRNESTRLIQLITEAKNKAGKGGFAPIVDLLLETQKQIMQATEASQRDKLNGNMEAYQNILETSLTKEELQTLLTKQSELHQLEQYLRINDQAAQIRQSSPPKPL
;
A
#
# COMPACT_ATOMS: atom_id res chain seq x y z
N MET A 1 -43.00 51.34 -30.48
CA MET A 1 -41.92 51.46 -31.48
C MET A 1 -40.60 51.54 -30.73
N ASN A 2 -39.67 50.62 -31.00
CA ASN A 2 -38.44 50.46 -30.22
C ASN A 2 -37.38 51.48 -30.69
N ALA A 3 -36.75 52.21 -29.78
CA ALA A 3 -35.84 53.33 -30.10
C ALA A 3 -34.67 52.93 -31.02
N GLY A 4 -34.23 51.67 -30.99
CA GLY A 4 -33.21 51.13 -31.90
C GLY A 4 -33.64 51.07 -33.37
N ASN A 5 -34.92 50.87 -33.67
CA ASN A 5 -35.41 50.80 -35.05
C ASN A 5 -35.47 52.19 -35.70
N VAL A 6 -35.67 53.24 -34.91
CA VAL A 6 -35.68 54.63 -35.40
C VAL A 6 -34.25 55.07 -35.77
N PHE A 7 -33.26 54.73 -34.93
CA PHE A 7 -31.86 55.10 -35.15
C PHE A 7 -31.24 54.42 -36.38
N ILE A 8 -31.57 53.15 -36.65
CA ILE A 8 -31.11 52.46 -37.86
C ILE A 8 -31.75 53.06 -39.12
N SER A 9 -33.06 53.36 -39.08
CA SER A 9 -33.74 53.95 -40.25
C SER A 9 -33.18 55.32 -40.66
N GLU A 10 -32.78 56.14 -39.70
CA GLU A 10 -32.24 57.49 -39.95
C GLU A 10 -30.81 57.46 -40.51
N ILE A 11 -30.01 56.46 -40.13
CA ILE A 11 -28.66 56.22 -40.67
C ILE A 11 -28.75 55.70 -42.11
N THR A 12 -29.67 54.78 -42.40
CA THR A 12 -29.85 54.23 -43.76
C THR A 12 -30.28 55.32 -44.75
N THR A 13 -31.23 56.18 -44.37
CA THR A 13 -31.68 57.28 -45.24
C THR A 13 -30.59 58.31 -45.54
N LYS A 14 -29.69 58.60 -44.59
CA LYS A 14 -28.57 59.54 -44.80
C LYS A 14 -27.41 58.91 -45.59
N PHE A 15 -27.21 57.60 -45.46
CA PHE A 15 -26.19 56.85 -46.20
C PHE A 15 -26.50 56.81 -47.71
N GLU A 16 -27.76 56.59 -48.09
CA GLU A 16 -28.19 56.55 -49.50
C GLU A 16 -28.08 57.89 -50.23
N GLN A 17 -28.01 59.02 -49.50
CA GLN A 17 -27.85 60.36 -50.05
C GLN A 17 -26.38 60.74 -50.32
N LEU A 18 -25.41 59.94 -49.90
CA LEU A 18 -23.99 60.19 -50.15
C LEU A 18 -23.60 59.78 -51.57
N PRO A 19 -22.64 60.47 -52.23
CA PRO A 19 -22.05 59.99 -53.47
C PRO A 19 -21.40 58.60 -53.27
N PHE A 20 -21.49 57.74 -54.28
CA PHE A 20 -21.06 56.32 -54.21
C PHE A 20 -19.64 56.13 -53.64
N VAL A 21 -18.70 57.01 -53.99
CA VAL A 21 -17.30 56.95 -53.48
C VAL A 21 -17.25 57.06 -51.96
N TYR A 22 -18.05 57.94 -51.37
CA TYR A 22 -18.11 58.11 -49.91
C TYR A 22 -18.91 56.99 -49.22
N GLN A 23 -19.88 56.38 -49.91
CA GLN A 23 -20.59 55.21 -49.39
C GLN A 23 -19.64 54.01 -49.20
N VAL A 24 -18.73 53.78 -50.16
CA VAL A 24 -17.74 52.70 -50.08
C VAL A 24 -16.76 52.93 -48.91
N GLU A 25 -16.30 54.16 -48.70
CA GLU A 25 -15.42 54.50 -47.57
C GLU A 25 -16.10 54.30 -46.22
N VAL A 26 -17.35 54.75 -46.08
CA VAL A 26 -18.13 54.56 -44.85
C VAL A 26 -18.37 53.08 -44.57
N LEU A 27 -18.69 52.26 -45.58
CA LEU A 27 -18.85 50.81 -45.42
C LEU A 27 -17.52 50.13 -45.03
N ALA A 28 -16.40 50.53 -45.64
CA ALA A 28 -15.09 50.01 -45.29
C ALA A 28 -14.72 50.33 -43.84
N HIS A 29 -15.03 51.54 -43.38
CA HIS A 29 -14.81 51.97 -41.99
C HIS A 29 -15.69 51.18 -41.03
N VAL A 30 -17.01 51.09 -41.27
CA VAL A 30 -17.93 50.31 -40.43
C VAL A 30 -17.50 48.84 -40.37
N HIS A 31 -17.10 48.24 -41.49
CA HIS A 31 -16.60 46.87 -41.53
C HIS A 31 -15.28 46.70 -40.75
N TRP A 32 -14.35 47.66 -40.87
CA TRP A 32 -13.09 47.65 -40.12
C TRP A 32 -13.33 47.77 -38.60
N TYR A 33 -14.21 48.67 -38.16
CA TYR A 33 -14.58 48.82 -36.76
C TYR A 33 -15.28 47.57 -36.22
N GLY A 34 -16.22 47.01 -36.97
CA GLY A 34 -16.92 45.77 -36.59
C GLY A 34 -15.95 44.59 -36.43
N LYS A 35 -15.01 44.43 -37.37
CA LYS A 35 -13.99 43.36 -37.30
C LYS A 35 -13.06 43.53 -36.10
N ASN A 36 -12.59 44.75 -35.83
CA ASN A 36 -11.71 45.02 -34.68
C ASN A 36 -12.44 44.87 -33.33
N MET A 37 -13.74 45.20 -33.27
CA MET A 37 -14.54 44.98 -32.07
C MET A 37 -14.72 43.50 -31.78
N ALA A 38 -15.02 42.68 -32.80
CA ALA A 38 -15.12 41.22 -32.66
C ALA A 38 -13.79 40.57 -32.22
N ILE A 39 -12.65 41.05 -32.77
CA ILE A 39 -11.32 40.56 -32.36
C ILE A 39 -11.04 40.89 -30.88
N LYS A 40 -11.40 42.09 -30.43
CA LYS A 40 -11.21 42.50 -29.05
C LYS A 40 -12.08 41.68 -28.09
N GLU A 41 -13.35 41.49 -28.43
CA GLU A 41 -14.28 40.68 -27.64
C GLU A 41 -13.81 39.23 -27.52
N GLN A 42 -13.29 38.65 -28.61
CA GLN A 42 -12.72 37.32 -28.60
C GLN A 42 -11.46 37.24 -27.72
N ALA A 43 -10.55 38.22 -27.80
CA ALA A 43 -9.36 38.28 -26.96
C ALA A 43 -9.70 38.40 -25.46
N ASP A 44 -10.67 39.26 -25.11
CA ASP A 44 -11.14 39.43 -23.74
C ASP A 44 -11.79 38.13 -23.20
N LEU A 45 -12.53 37.42 -24.06
CA LEU A 45 -13.13 36.13 -23.72
C LEU A 45 -12.06 35.04 -23.50
N GLU A 46 -11.05 34.97 -24.38
CA GLU A 46 -9.93 34.04 -24.26
C GLU A 46 -9.11 34.29 -22.99
N ASP A 47 -8.83 35.55 -22.65
CA ASP A 47 -8.15 35.91 -21.41
C ASP A 47 -8.99 35.57 -20.17
N HIS A 48 -10.32 35.76 -20.22
CA HIS A 48 -11.23 35.36 -19.15
C HIS A 48 -11.22 33.84 -18.93
N TYR A 49 -11.31 33.05 -20.01
CA TYR A 49 -11.23 31.58 -19.92
C TYR A 49 -9.87 31.11 -19.41
N ARG A 50 -8.79 31.74 -19.86
CA ARG A 50 -7.42 31.41 -19.44
C ARG A 50 -7.19 31.71 -17.95
N TYR A 51 -7.72 32.83 -17.45
CA TYR A 51 -7.65 33.20 -16.04
C TYR A 51 -8.40 32.20 -15.16
N ASN A 52 -9.66 31.90 -15.51
CA ASN A 52 -10.48 30.94 -14.76
C ASN A 52 -9.89 29.52 -14.78
N SER A 53 -9.32 29.09 -15.91
CA SER A 53 -8.65 27.80 -16.04
C SER A 53 -7.42 27.70 -15.11
N LYS A 54 -6.63 28.77 -15.03
CA LYS A 54 -5.44 28.82 -14.16
C LYS A 54 -5.83 28.73 -12.68
N ASP A 55 -6.88 29.42 -12.26
CA ASP A 55 -7.35 29.39 -10.87
C ASP A 55 -7.94 28.04 -10.51
N LEU A 56 -8.74 27.43 -11.40
CA LEU A 56 -9.25 26.07 -11.21
C LEU A 56 -8.12 25.05 -11.07
N MET A 57 -7.09 25.14 -11.92
CA MET A 57 -5.92 24.27 -11.85
C MET A 57 -5.13 24.46 -10.55
N ASN A 58 -4.99 25.71 -10.09
CA ASN A 58 -4.34 26.02 -8.82
C ASN A 58 -5.11 25.44 -7.63
N ASP A 59 -6.44 25.54 -7.64
CA ASP A 59 -7.30 24.97 -6.60
C ASP A 59 -7.26 23.43 -6.60
N ILE A 60 -7.24 22.79 -7.76
CA ILE A 60 -7.06 21.34 -7.89
C ILE A 60 -5.70 20.92 -7.33
N TYR A 61 -4.62 21.62 -7.72
CA TYR A 61 -3.27 21.33 -7.27
C TYR A 61 -3.13 21.50 -5.75
N LYS A 62 -3.66 22.60 -5.19
CA LYS A 62 -3.70 22.83 -3.74
C LYS A 62 -4.49 21.75 -3.01
N LYS A 63 -5.66 21.35 -3.51
CA LYS A 63 -6.48 20.27 -2.90
C LYS A 63 -5.78 18.91 -2.94
N GLN A 64 -5.00 18.62 -3.98
CA GLN A 64 -4.20 17.39 -4.06
C GLN A 64 -2.98 17.43 -3.14
N LEU A 65 -2.24 18.55 -3.08
CA LEU A 65 -1.11 18.69 -2.14
C LEU A 65 -1.56 18.75 -0.68
N ALA A 66 -2.75 19.25 -0.41
CA ALA A 66 -3.31 19.32 0.94
C ALA A 66 -3.72 17.96 1.51
N LYS A 67 -3.63 16.85 0.74
CA LYS A 67 -3.81 15.50 1.26
C LYS A 67 -2.46 14.97 1.75
N PRO A 68 -2.14 15.07 3.06
CA PRO A 68 -0.91 14.50 3.57
C PRO A 68 -0.92 12.98 3.33
N TYR A 69 0.19 12.46 2.82
CA TYR A 69 0.36 11.03 2.65
C TYR A 69 0.24 10.32 4.00
N ASN A 70 -0.75 9.43 4.14
CA ASN A 70 -0.99 8.73 5.39
C ASN A 70 -0.03 7.54 5.53
N PHE A 71 1.20 7.82 5.97
CA PHE A 71 2.21 6.80 6.25
C PHE A 71 1.75 5.76 7.29
N THR A 72 0.81 6.12 8.18
CA THR A 72 0.25 5.18 9.15
C THR A 72 -0.61 4.14 8.47
N GLN A 73 -1.49 4.55 7.56
CA GLN A 73 -2.33 3.64 6.78
C GLN A 73 -1.48 2.73 5.88
N LEU A 74 -0.44 3.27 5.22
CA LEU A 74 0.49 2.46 4.44
C LEU A 74 1.17 1.39 5.32
N LYS A 75 1.67 1.76 6.50
CA LYS A 75 2.35 0.83 7.41
C LYS A 75 1.40 -0.27 7.89
N GLN A 76 0.14 0.06 8.16
CA GLN A 76 -0.89 -0.93 8.52
C GLN A 76 -1.16 -1.91 7.38
N GLU A 77 -1.29 -1.40 6.15
CA GLU A 77 -1.55 -2.25 4.99
C GLU A 77 -0.37 -3.18 4.68
N ILE A 78 0.87 -2.69 4.80
CA ILE A 78 2.07 -3.53 4.68
C ILE A 78 2.07 -4.63 5.74
N ALA A 79 1.75 -4.31 7.00
CA ALA A 79 1.69 -5.31 8.06
C ALA A 79 0.59 -6.36 7.81
N ARG A 80 -0.60 -5.91 7.37
CA ARG A 80 -1.72 -6.79 6.99
C ARG A 80 -1.34 -7.75 5.88
N LEU A 81 -0.70 -7.25 4.81
CA LEU A 81 -0.26 -8.08 3.68
C LEU A 81 0.80 -9.10 4.10
N LYS A 82 1.80 -8.68 4.91
CA LYS A 82 2.81 -9.60 5.46
C LYS A 82 2.20 -10.71 6.31
N TYR A 83 1.23 -10.37 7.15
CA TYR A 83 0.50 -11.37 7.94
C TYR A 83 -0.23 -12.37 7.06
N GLN A 84 -0.96 -11.88 6.05
CA GLN A 84 -1.71 -12.73 5.12
C GLN A 84 -0.81 -13.68 4.32
N GLU A 85 0.42 -13.27 4.03
CA GLU A 85 1.40 -14.12 3.35
C GLU A 85 2.02 -15.17 4.29
N LEU A 86 2.34 -14.79 5.53
CA LEU A 86 3.03 -15.67 6.49
C LEU A 86 2.10 -16.66 7.20
N ALA A 87 0.86 -16.28 7.51
CA ALA A 87 -0.05 -17.11 8.28
C ALA A 87 -0.34 -18.49 7.63
N PRO A 88 -0.59 -18.58 6.31
CA PRO A 88 -0.73 -19.87 5.64
C PRO A 88 0.55 -20.72 5.71
N GLN A 89 1.73 -20.10 5.64
CA GLN A 89 3.01 -20.81 5.71
C GLN A 89 3.21 -21.43 7.10
N VAL A 90 2.96 -20.67 8.17
CA VAL A 90 3.00 -21.18 9.56
C VAL A 90 2.05 -22.37 9.72
N ARG A 91 0.82 -22.27 9.20
CA ARG A 91 -0.16 -23.36 9.28
C ARG A 91 0.31 -24.62 8.55
N ASN A 92 0.86 -24.46 7.36
CA ASN A 92 1.34 -25.58 6.55
C ASN A 92 2.55 -26.27 7.20
N GLU A 93 3.54 -25.50 7.64
CA GLU A 93 4.72 -26.04 8.31
C GLU A 93 4.39 -26.67 9.66
N SER A 94 3.44 -26.11 10.41
CA SER A 94 2.91 -26.73 11.64
C SER A 94 2.27 -28.09 11.36
N THR A 95 1.43 -28.18 10.34
CA THR A 95 0.79 -29.44 9.94
C THR A 95 1.84 -30.49 9.54
N ARG A 96 2.83 -30.07 8.76
CA ARG A 96 3.94 -30.93 8.32
C ARG A 96 4.79 -31.42 9.50
N LEU A 97 5.10 -30.55 10.45
CA LEU A 97 5.84 -30.92 11.65
C LEU A 97 5.06 -31.94 12.49
N ILE A 98 3.75 -31.77 12.68
CA ILE A 98 2.90 -32.73 13.40
C ILE A 98 2.94 -34.13 12.74
N GLN A 99 2.93 -34.18 11.41
CA GLN A 99 3.07 -35.45 10.67
C GLN A 99 4.43 -36.10 10.93
N LEU A 100 5.52 -35.35 10.79
CA LEU A 100 6.88 -35.83 11.05
C LEU A 100 7.06 -36.33 12.49
N ILE A 101 6.49 -35.62 13.48
CA ILE A 101 6.50 -36.03 14.89
C ILE A 101 5.77 -37.36 15.05
N THR A 102 4.59 -37.50 14.44
CA THR A 102 3.78 -38.72 14.53
C THR A 102 4.50 -39.90 13.91
N GLU A 103 5.09 -39.72 12.73
CA GLU A 103 5.91 -40.73 12.06
C GLU A 103 7.12 -41.14 12.89
N ALA A 104 7.84 -40.15 13.45
CA ALA A 104 9.00 -40.39 14.28
C ALA A 104 8.64 -41.16 15.55
N LYS A 105 7.55 -40.78 16.22
CA LYS A 105 7.03 -41.48 17.40
C LYS A 105 6.58 -42.90 17.08
N ASN A 106 5.98 -43.13 15.92
CA ASN A 106 5.57 -44.47 15.51
C ASN A 106 6.79 -45.39 15.23
N LYS A 107 7.87 -44.83 14.65
CA LYS A 107 9.13 -45.57 14.44
C LYS A 107 9.85 -45.84 15.76
N ALA A 108 10.05 -44.81 16.57
CA ALA A 108 10.69 -44.89 17.89
C ALA A 108 9.87 -45.72 18.90
N GLY A 109 8.55 -45.74 18.76
CA GLY A 109 7.62 -46.47 19.62
C GLY A 109 7.85 -47.98 19.60
N LYS A 110 8.38 -48.54 18.51
CA LYS A 110 8.79 -49.95 18.44
C LYS A 110 9.91 -50.30 19.44
N GLY A 111 10.74 -49.32 19.81
CA GLY A 111 11.81 -49.43 20.81
C GLY A 111 11.47 -48.80 22.17
N GLY A 112 10.25 -48.32 22.38
CA GLY A 112 9.87 -47.61 23.61
C GLY A 112 10.42 -46.17 23.72
N PHE A 113 11.01 -45.63 22.64
CA PHE A 113 11.67 -44.33 22.63
C PHE A 113 10.77 -43.16 22.20
N ALA A 114 9.46 -43.39 22.00
CA ALA A 114 8.52 -42.33 21.62
C ALA A 114 8.55 -41.09 22.56
N PRO A 115 8.70 -41.23 23.90
CA PRO A 115 8.85 -40.07 24.79
C PRO A 115 10.14 -39.28 24.57
N ILE A 116 11.20 -39.92 24.06
CA ILE A 116 12.49 -39.27 23.79
C ILE A 116 12.37 -38.31 22.61
N VAL A 117 11.47 -38.59 21.65
CA VAL A 117 11.14 -37.64 20.58
C VAL A 117 10.59 -36.33 21.17
N ASP A 118 9.69 -36.40 22.15
CA ASP A 118 9.16 -35.18 22.79
C ASP A 118 10.24 -34.43 23.57
N LEU A 119 11.10 -35.16 24.29
CA LEU A 119 12.23 -34.57 25.02
C LEU A 119 13.23 -33.88 24.08
N LEU A 120 13.51 -34.48 22.92
CA LEU A 120 14.38 -33.89 21.91
C LEU A 120 13.84 -32.54 21.44
N LEU A 121 12.56 -32.51 21.05
CA LEU A 121 11.91 -31.32 20.52
C LEU A 121 11.76 -30.21 21.58
N GLU A 122 11.43 -30.57 22.81
CA GLU A 122 11.35 -29.61 23.91
C GLU A 122 12.74 -29.06 24.26
N THR A 123 13.78 -29.90 24.25
CA THR A 123 15.17 -29.45 24.46
C THR A 123 15.60 -28.47 23.38
N GLN A 124 15.30 -28.75 22.11
CA GLN A 124 15.59 -27.82 21.02
C GLN A 124 14.88 -26.47 21.21
N LYS A 125 13.61 -26.51 21.64
CA LYS A 125 12.84 -25.30 21.94
C LYS A 125 13.49 -24.48 23.06
N GLN A 126 13.98 -25.13 24.11
CA GLN A 126 14.70 -24.47 25.19
C GLN A 126 16.03 -23.87 24.71
N ILE A 127 16.76 -24.56 23.82
CA ILE A 127 18.00 -24.03 23.22
C ILE A 127 17.72 -22.73 22.45
N MET A 128 16.65 -22.70 21.65
CA MET A 128 16.24 -21.51 20.89
C MET A 128 15.86 -20.32 21.78
N GLN A 129 15.47 -20.57 23.03
CA GLN A 129 15.06 -19.54 23.99
C GLN A 129 16.15 -19.18 25.01
N ALA A 130 17.18 -20.00 25.16
CA ALA A 130 18.23 -19.82 26.16
C ALA A 130 19.08 -18.57 25.84
N THR A 131 19.31 -17.75 26.85
CA THR A 131 20.14 -16.53 26.78
C THR A 131 21.56 -16.76 27.28
N GLU A 132 21.76 -17.71 28.20
CA GLU A 132 23.05 -18.02 28.82
C GLU A 132 23.79 -19.14 28.08
N ALA A 133 25.10 -18.98 27.89
CA ALA A 133 25.94 -19.96 27.22
C ALA A 133 26.02 -21.29 27.98
N SER A 134 26.19 -21.24 29.30
CA SER A 134 26.24 -22.42 30.17
C SER A 134 24.97 -23.27 30.10
N GLN A 135 23.80 -22.64 29.99
CA GLN A 135 22.52 -23.31 29.81
C GLN A 135 22.44 -23.99 28.44
N ARG A 136 22.88 -23.29 27.37
CA ARG A 136 22.91 -23.86 26.02
C ARG A 136 23.83 -25.07 25.94
N ASP A 137 25.01 -25.03 26.55
CA ASP A 137 25.96 -26.15 26.54
C ASP A 137 25.36 -27.40 27.19
N LYS A 138 24.69 -27.23 28.34
CA LYS A 138 23.98 -28.33 29.00
C LYS A 138 22.86 -28.91 28.15
N LEU A 139 22.06 -28.04 27.51
CA LEU A 139 20.96 -28.47 26.65
C LEU A 139 21.47 -29.15 25.38
N ASN A 140 22.59 -28.70 24.80
CA ASN A 140 23.23 -29.33 23.66
C ASN A 140 23.70 -30.76 24.01
N GLY A 141 24.30 -30.95 25.20
CA GLY A 141 24.67 -32.28 25.67
C GLY A 141 23.46 -33.22 25.83
N ASN A 142 22.35 -32.70 26.36
CA ASN A 142 21.10 -33.48 26.43
C ASN A 142 20.55 -33.81 25.03
N MET A 143 20.60 -32.84 24.11
CA MET A 143 20.13 -33.00 22.74
C MET A 143 20.93 -34.07 21.99
N GLU A 144 22.26 -34.06 22.12
CA GLU A 144 23.15 -35.08 21.56
C GLU A 144 22.84 -36.47 22.14
N ALA A 145 22.62 -36.58 23.45
CA ALA A 145 22.24 -37.84 24.09
C ALA A 145 20.91 -38.39 23.54
N TYR A 146 19.90 -37.53 23.37
CA TYR A 146 18.61 -37.94 22.80
C TYR A 146 18.73 -38.34 21.32
N GLN A 147 19.52 -37.62 20.52
CA GLN A 147 19.80 -37.99 19.14
C GLN A 147 20.46 -39.37 19.07
N ASN A 148 21.50 -39.61 19.86
CA ASN A 148 22.20 -40.89 19.90
C ASN A 148 21.27 -42.07 20.26
N ILE A 149 20.32 -41.86 21.19
CA ILE A 149 19.33 -42.90 21.54
C ILE A 149 18.36 -43.11 20.38
N LEU A 150 17.86 -42.04 19.76
CA LEU A 150 16.87 -42.13 18.69
C LEU A 150 17.46 -42.68 17.39
N GLU A 151 18.76 -42.53 17.14
CA GLU A 151 19.50 -43.12 16.01
C GLU A 151 19.42 -44.66 15.97
N THR A 152 19.00 -45.31 17.06
CA THR A 152 18.69 -46.75 17.08
C THR A 152 17.41 -47.12 16.31
N SER A 153 16.56 -46.13 16.02
CA SER A 153 15.21 -46.33 15.46
C SER A 153 14.84 -45.35 14.33
N LEU A 154 15.55 -44.23 14.23
CA LEU A 154 15.41 -43.18 13.24
C LEU A 154 16.74 -42.97 12.52
N THR A 155 16.70 -42.59 11.25
CA THR A 155 17.95 -42.22 10.55
C THR A 155 18.39 -40.82 10.94
N LYS A 156 19.68 -40.52 10.72
CA LYS A 156 20.23 -39.17 10.93
C LYS A 156 19.49 -38.13 10.09
N GLU A 157 19.12 -38.47 8.86
CA GLU A 157 18.37 -37.60 7.95
C GLU A 157 16.96 -37.31 8.49
N GLU A 158 16.29 -38.30 9.07
CA GLU A 158 14.97 -38.12 9.69
C GLU A 158 15.03 -37.20 10.90
N LEU A 159 16.02 -37.41 11.78
CA LEU A 159 16.27 -36.54 12.93
C LEU A 159 16.61 -35.11 12.49
N GLN A 160 17.49 -34.95 11.50
CA GLN A 160 17.86 -33.65 10.97
C GLN A 160 16.65 -32.93 10.36
N THR A 161 15.84 -33.65 9.57
CA THR A 161 14.63 -33.10 8.96
C THR A 161 13.65 -32.59 10.01
N LEU A 162 13.44 -33.37 11.08
CA LEU A 162 12.55 -33.01 12.18
C LEU A 162 13.03 -31.73 12.90
N LEU A 163 14.31 -31.67 13.25
CA LEU A 163 14.92 -30.54 13.97
C LEU A 163 15.00 -29.27 13.11
N THR A 164 15.31 -29.42 11.81
CA THR A 164 15.30 -28.30 10.87
C THR A 164 13.90 -27.73 10.75
N LYS A 165 12.87 -28.58 10.60
CA LYS A 165 11.48 -28.13 10.47
C LYS A 165 10.97 -27.43 11.72
N GLN A 166 11.35 -27.91 12.90
CA GLN A 166 11.02 -27.21 14.15
C GLN A 166 11.67 -25.82 14.21
N SER A 167 12.94 -25.69 13.80
CA SER A 167 13.63 -24.39 13.74
C SER A 167 12.97 -23.42 12.77
N GLU A 168 12.64 -23.88 11.56
CA GLU A 168 11.95 -23.08 10.53
C GLU A 168 10.60 -22.58 11.03
N LEU A 169 9.78 -23.46 11.62
CA LEU A 169 8.49 -23.09 12.18
C LEU A 169 8.65 -22.06 13.29
N HIS A 170 9.62 -22.24 14.20
CA HIS A 170 9.90 -21.29 15.27
C HIS A 170 10.22 -19.90 14.71
N GLN A 171 11.08 -19.81 13.68
CA GLN A 171 11.42 -18.54 13.05
C GLN A 171 10.19 -17.87 12.41
N LEU A 172 9.36 -18.62 11.68
CA LEU A 172 8.14 -18.11 11.08
C LEU A 172 7.15 -17.58 12.12
N GLU A 173 6.99 -18.29 13.23
CA GLU A 173 6.15 -17.85 14.36
C GLU A 173 6.67 -16.55 14.98
N GLN A 174 7.99 -16.39 15.13
CA GLN A 174 8.58 -15.13 15.62
C GLN A 174 8.32 -13.97 14.66
N TYR A 175 8.52 -14.17 13.36
CA TYR A 175 8.22 -13.13 12.35
C TYR A 175 6.76 -12.72 12.38
N LEU A 176 5.84 -13.69 12.50
CA LEU A 176 4.41 -13.42 12.54
C LEU A 176 4.02 -12.64 13.82
N ARG A 177 4.56 -13.02 14.99
CA ARG A 177 4.33 -12.29 16.26
C ARG A 177 4.78 -10.83 16.20
N ILE A 178 5.96 -10.55 15.62
CA ILE A 178 6.47 -9.19 15.47
C ILE A 178 5.54 -8.37 14.57
N ASN A 179 5.04 -8.97 13.49
CA ASN A 179 4.14 -8.29 12.56
C ASN A 179 2.73 -8.05 13.16
N ASP A 180 2.23 -8.97 13.99
CA ASP A 180 0.97 -8.80 14.72
C ASP A 180 1.05 -7.69 15.78
N GLN A 181 2.14 -7.64 16.55
CA GLN A 181 2.36 -6.59 17.54
C GLN A 181 2.52 -5.21 16.87
N ALA A 182 3.19 -5.14 15.72
CA ALA A 182 3.30 -3.91 14.94
C ALA A 182 1.94 -3.40 14.44
N ALA A 183 0.98 -4.30 14.18
CA ALA A 183 -0.38 -3.96 13.79
C ALA A 183 -1.24 -3.47 14.98
N GLN A 184 -1.04 -4.00 16.20
CA GLN A 184 -1.84 -3.68 17.39
C GLN A 184 -1.37 -2.43 18.16
N ILE A 185 -0.06 -2.17 18.26
CA ILE A 185 0.52 -1.09 19.09
C ILE A 185 0.11 0.34 18.63
N ARG A 186 -0.58 0.51 17.50
CA ARG A 186 -0.92 1.84 16.93
C ARG A 186 -2.40 2.19 16.89
N GLN A 187 -3.27 1.30 17.38
CA GLN A 187 -4.70 1.60 17.55
C GLN A 187 -5.01 2.21 18.94
N SER A 188 -4.05 2.28 19.85
CA SER A 188 -4.26 2.70 21.26
C SER A 188 -3.67 4.07 21.65
N SER A 189 -3.31 4.95 20.70
CA SER A 189 -2.95 6.33 21.07
C SER A 189 -4.21 7.10 21.51
N PRO A 190 -4.28 7.63 22.74
CA PRO A 190 -5.49 8.30 23.24
C PRO A 190 -5.70 9.64 22.53
N PRO A 191 -6.95 10.14 22.44
CA PRO A 191 -7.23 11.46 21.88
C PRO A 191 -6.55 12.52 22.75
N LYS A 192 -5.81 13.44 22.13
CA LYS A 192 -5.28 14.62 22.80
C LYS A 192 -6.47 15.39 23.42
N PRO A 193 -6.42 15.75 24.71
CA PRO A 193 -7.44 16.59 25.30
C PRO A 193 -7.39 17.99 24.66
N LEU A 194 -8.58 18.53 24.44
CA LEU A 194 -8.86 19.87 23.91
C LEU A 194 -8.33 20.97 24.83
#